data_AF-A0A7Y5ZFI5-F1
#
_entry.id   AF-A0A7Y5ZFI5-F1
#
_cell.length_a   1.000
_cell.length_b   1.000
_cell.length_c   1.000
_cell.angle_alpha   90.00
_cell.angle_beta   90.00
_cell.angle_gamma   90.00
#
_symmetry.space_group_name_H-M   'P 1'
#
loop_
_entity.id
_entity.type
_entity.pdbx_description
1 polymer ?
#
loop_
_entity_poly.entity_id
_entity_poly.type
_entity_poly.pdbx_seq_one_letter_code
_entity_poly.pdbx_strand_id
1 'polypeptide(L)'
;MPSYSPMKPNRNSAAARATRRPRSDRAATPPSAVGRALRPFGYLLIAVVWTALGAITLLLPAALPFGLWSTNPDRSAQDLVAGGAVLPVLLFAVFALVVLVPLLGYAFVALPLASIPLAVLSWTYVVRSLSPRYAGERLSSTGWSRNVIGPPSIGATALSLLPVRLTPWTRFWTDLMLLGWRPSRALFVAGYPYGLATFAAAGWLYTPGPVGTAVWGVVVAALVVATVALLVRAFRQRVSGRPAPRAAAGS
;
A
#
# COMPACT_ATOMS: atom_id res chain seq x y z
N MET A 1 48.87 -33.83 32.02
CA MET A 1 48.35 -32.75 31.14
C MET A 1 46.84 -32.66 31.31
N PRO A 2 46.25 -31.49 31.64
CA PRO A 2 44.81 -31.38 31.85
C PRO A 2 44.05 -31.57 30.53
N SER A 3 43.07 -32.48 30.54
CA SER A 3 42.16 -32.74 29.42
C SER A 3 41.20 -31.56 29.28
N TYR A 4 41.36 -30.78 28.21
CA TYR A 4 40.39 -29.77 27.82
C TYR A 4 39.16 -30.48 27.23
N SER A 5 38.08 -30.56 28.00
CA SER A 5 36.76 -30.82 27.44
C SER A 5 36.39 -29.68 26.49
N PRO A 6 36.09 -29.94 25.20
CA PRO A 6 35.66 -28.89 24.30
C PRO A 6 34.35 -28.31 24.81
N MET A 7 34.41 -27.03 25.19
CA MET A 7 33.29 -26.23 25.68
C MET A 7 32.14 -26.32 24.66
N LYS A 8 30.96 -26.80 25.10
CA LYS A 8 29.77 -26.84 24.23
C LYS A 8 29.53 -25.42 23.69
N PRO A 9 29.39 -25.24 22.37
CA PRO A 9 29.23 -23.91 21.78
C PRO A 9 28.06 -23.19 22.45
N ASN A 10 28.33 -21.98 22.93
CA ASN A 10 27.29 -21.08 23.44
C ASN A 10 26.14 -21.01 22.43
N ARG A 11 24.89 -21.26 22.86
CA ARG A 11 23.68 -21.22 22.01
C ARG A 11 23.53 -19.90 21.24
N ASN A 12 24.15 -18.82 21.71
CA ASN A 12 24.11 -17.50 21.10
C ASN A 12 25.32 -17.17 20.21
N SER A 13 26.31 -18.05 20.13
CA SER A 13 27.52 -17.86 19.31
C SER A 13 27.19 -17.79 17.80
N ALA A 14 27.99 -17.03 17.05
CA ALA A 14 27.84 -16.87 15.61
C ALA A 14 27.86 -18.23 14.87
N ALA A 15 28.60 -19.22 15.40
CA ALA A 15 28.63 -20.58 14.90
C ALA A 15 27.28 -21.33 15.06
N ALA A 16 26.55 -21.11 16.16
CA ALA A 16 25.20 -21.64 16.35
C ALA A 16 24.14 -20.91 15.49
N ARG A 17 24.41 -19.66 15.08
CA ARG A 17 23.57 -18.93 14.10
C ARG A 17 23.86 -19.36 12.67
N ALA A 18 25.10 -19.77 12.37
CA ALA A 18 25.48 -20.31 11.07
C ALA A 18 24.86 -21.70 10.82
N THR A 19 24.62 -22.49 11.87
CA THR A 19 23.92 -23.79 11.78
C THR A 19 22.40 -23.68 11.76
N ARG A 20 21.82 -22.52 12.13
CA ARG A 20 20.43 -22.21 11.73
C ARG A 20 20.43 -22.01 10.23
N ARG A 21 20.15 -23.09 9.49
CA ARG A 21 19.85 -23.04 8.05
C ARG A 21 19.07 -21.77 7.77
N PRO A 22 19.52 -20.91 6.84
CA PRO A 22 18.76 -19.75 6.49
C PRO A 22 17.38 -20.26 6.10
N ARG A 23 16.34 -19.73 6.76
CA ARG A 23 14.93 -20.08 6.52
C ARG A 23 14.47 -19.58 5.12
N SER A 24 15.40 -19.44 4.19
CA SER A 24 15.26 -19.19 2.76
C SER A 24 15.11 -20.49 1.95
N ASP A 25 15.44 -21.66 2.50
CA ASP A 25 15.40 -22.95 1.78
C ASP A 25 13.99 -23.43 1.38
N ARG A 26 12.92 -22.81 1.89
CA ARG A 26 11.57 -23.10 1.38
C ARG A 26 11.38 -22.66 -0.07
N ALA A 27 12.15 -21.68 -0.56
CA ALA A 27 12.08 -21.29 -1.98
C ALA A 27 12.66 -22.38 -2.91
N ALA A 28 13.60 -23.20 -2.41
CA ALA A 28 14.31 -24.23 -3.17
C ALA A 28 13.58 -25.58 -3.26
N THR A 29 12.50 -25.77 -2.50
CA THR A 29 11.71 -27.01 -2.55
C THR A 29 10.64 -26.93 -3.65
N PRO A 30 10.68 -27.83 -4.67
CA PRO A 30 9.70 -27.83 -5.74
C PRO A 30 8.29 -28.08 -5.20
N PRO A 31 7.25 -27.49 -5.82
CA PRO A 31 5.88 -27.65 -5.35
C PRO A 31 5.38 -29.10 -5.52
N SER A 32 4.69 -29.61 -4.49
CA SER A 32 4.03 -30.92 -4.54
C SER A 32 2.99 -30.98 -5.67
N ALA A 33 2.66 -32.17 -6.17
CA ALA A 33 1.71 -32.34 -7.28
C ALA A 33 0.33 -31.76 -6.96
N VAL A 34 -0.19 -32.01 -5.74
CA VAL A 34 -1.43 -31.41 -5.23
C VAL A 34 -1.32 -29.89 -5.15
N GLY A 35 -0.18 -29.38 -4.67
CA GLY A 35 0.09 -27.94 -4.60
C GLY A 35 0.15 -27.27 -5.98
N ARG A 36 0.55 -27.99 -7.03
CA ARG A 36 0.52 -27.51 -8.42
C ARG A 36 -0.90 -27.43 -8.96
N ALA A 37 -1.73 -28.45 -8.71
CA ALA A 37 -3.11 -28.50 -9.18
C ALA A 37 -4.01 -27.44 -8.51
N LEU A 38 -3.85 -27.21 -7.21
CA LEU A 38 -4.64 -26.23 -6.45
C LEU A 38 -4.15 -24.78 -6.59
N ARG A 39 -2.99 -24.59 -7.23
CA ARG A 39 -2.32 -23.30 -7.36
C ARG A 39 -3.19 -22.22 -8.04
N PRO A 40 -3.91 -22.50 -9.15
CA PRO A 40 -4.74 -21.48 -9.79
C PRO A 40 -5.86 -21.00 -8.89
N PHE A 41 -6.50 -21.91 -8.15
CA PHE A 41 -7.57 -21.57 -7.19
C PHE A 41 -7.04 -20.72 -6.03
N GLY A 42 -5.89 -21.08 -5.47
CA GLY A 42 -5.25 -20.31 -4.41
C GLY A 42 -4.92 -18.87 -4.83
N TYR A 43 -4.36 -18.68 -6.03
CA TYR A 43 -4.09 -17.34 -6.54
C TYR A 43 -5.36 -16.60 -6.96
N LEU A 44 -6.37 -17.29 -7.49
CA LEU A 44 -7.64 -16.68 -7.87
C LEU A 44 -8.36 -16.11 -6.64
N LEU A 45 -8.45 -16.88 -5.55
CA LEU A 45 -9.04 -16.41 -4.31
C LEU A 45 -8.31 -15.15 -3.79
N ILE A 46 -6.97 -15.20 -3.76
CA ILE A 46 -6.14 -14.06 -3.35
C ILE A 46 -6.37 -12.85 -4.27
N ALA A 47 -6.51 -13.08 -5.58
CA ALA A 47 -6.76 -12.01 -6.55
C ALA A 47 -8.12 -11.35 -6.37
N VAL A 48 -9.16 -12.13 -6.11
CA VAL A 48 -10.49 -11.60 -5.78
C VAL A 48 -10.43 -10.76 -4.50
N VAL A 49 -9.81 -11.28 -3.44
CA VAL A 49 -9.67 -10.55 -2.16
C VAL A 49 -8.93 -9.23 -2.35
N TRP A 50 -7.77 -9.22 -3.02
CA TRP A 50 -7.03 -7.99 -3.23
C TRP A 50 -7.71 -7.03 -4.20
N THR A 51 -8.47 -7.53 -5.18
CA THR A 51 -9.29 -6.68 -6.06
C THR A 51 -10.40 -6.00 -5.27
N ALA A 52 -11.09 -6.74 -4.38
CA ALA A 52 -12.12 -6.19 -3.50
C ALA A 52 -11.53 -5.14 -2.54
N LEU A 53 -10.40 -5.44 -1.89
CA LEU A 53 -9.69 -4.48 -1.03
C LEU A 53 -9.23 -3.25 -1.83
N GLY A 54 -8.70 -3.44 -3.04
CA GLY A 54 -8.33 -2.37 -3.96
C GLY A 54 -9.50 -1.44 -4.26
N ALA A 55 -10.64 -2.02 -4.66
CA ALA A 55 -11.87 -1.27 -4.93
C ALA A 55 -12.36 -0.50 -3.69
N ILE A 56 -12.40 -1.14 -2.52
CA ILE A 56 -12.78 -0.48 -1.26
C ILE A 56 -11.86 0.72 -0.98
N THR A 57 -10.54 0.54 -1.13
CA THR A 57 -9.59 1.64 -0.88
C THR A 57 -9.72 2.80 -1.86
N LEU A 58 -10.14 2.54 -3.11
CA LEU A 58 -10.42 3.59 -4.10
C LEU A 58 -11.75 4.30 -3.84
N LEU A 59 -12.73 3.62 -3.28
CA LEU A 59 -14.06 4.16 -2.96
C LEU A 59 -14.08 4.91 -1.62
N LEU A 60 -13.15 4.60 -0.71
CA LEU A 60 -13.10 5.19 0.62
C LEU A 60 -13.13 6.73 0.65
N PRO A 61 -12.45 7.46 -0.25
CA PRO A 61 -12.52 8.93 -0.29
C PRO A 61 -13.92 9.45 -0.59
N ALA A 62 -14.75 8.69 -1.31
CA ALA A 62 -16.13 9.07 -1.60
C ALA A 62 -17.08 8.85 -0.40
N ALA A 63 -16.66 8.11 0.63
CA ALA A 63 -17.51 7.78 1.78
C ALA A 63 -17.91 9.03 2.58
N LEU A 64 -17.01 10.01 2.72
CA LEU A 64 -17.28 11.25 3.45
C LEU A 64 -18.35 12.13 2.77
N PRO A 65 -18.17 12.54 1.48
CA PRO A 65 -19.20 13.32 0.80
C PRO A 65 -20.51 12.53 0.65
N PHE A 66 -20.44 11.22 0.42
CA PHE A 66 -21.64 10.37 0.38
C PHE A 66 -22.37 10.33 1.73
N GLY A 67 -21.66 10.17 2.83
CA GLY A 67 -22.24 10.15 4.19
C GLY A 67 -22.94 11.48 4.52
N LEU A 68 -22.28 12.61 4.23
CA LEU A 68 -22.86 13.94 4.41
C LEU A 68 -24.12 14.15 3.57
N TRP A 69 -24.05 13.80 2.28
CA TRP A 69 -25.18 13.88 1.36
C TRP A 69 -26.35 12.99 1.80
N SER A 70 -26.08 11.75 2.21
CA SER A 70 -27.12 10.79 2.60
C SER A 70 -27.86 11.16 3.90
N THR A 71 -27.22 11.93 4.80
CA THR A 71 -27.80 12.24 6.11
C THR A 71 -28.65 13.50 6.07
N ASN A 72 -28.29 14.51 5.28
CA ASN A 72 -29.07 15.73 5.11
C ASN A 72 -28.81 16.36 3.72
N PRO A 73 -29.53 15.92 2.67
CA PRO A 73 -29.29 16.36 1.31
C PRO A 73 -29.61 17.85 1.08
N ASP A 74 -30.51 18.42 1.87
CA ASP A 74 -30.99 19.81 1.71
C ASP A 74 -30.25 20.83 2.60
N ARG A 75 -29.19 20.40 3.30
CA ARG A 75 -28.50 21.25 4.28
C ARG A 75 -27.70 22.34 3.58
N SER A 76 -28.03 23.60 3.87
CA SER A 76 -27.35 24.77 3.33
C SER A 76 -26.29 25.33 4.29
N ALA A 77 -25.38 26.16 3.75
CA ALA A 77 -24.44 26.91 4.58
C ALA A 77 -25.14 27.91 5.54
N GLN A 78 -26.34 28.38 5.20
CA GLN A 78 -27.10 29.34 6.01
C GLN A 78 -27.63 28.70 7.29
N ASP A 79 -28.00 27.42 7.23
CA ASP A 79 -28.48 26.65 8.40
C ASP A 79 -27.41 26.50 9.48
N LEU A 80 -26.14 26.46 9.09
CA LEU A 80 -25.00 26.38 10.02
C LEU A 80 -24.81 27.68 10.82
N VAL A 81 -25.05 28.83 10.18
CA VAL A 81 -24.94 30.15 10.81
C VAL A 81 -26.15 30.43 11.69
N ALA A 82 -27.34 30.14 11.19
CA ALA A 82 -28.59 30.35 11.93
C ALA A 82 -28.70 29.46 13.18
N GLY A 83 -28.14 28.25 13.16
CA GLY A 83 -28.15 27.32 14.30
C GLY A 83 -27.11 27.60 15.40
N GLY A 84 -26.35 28.70 15.33
CA GLY A 84 -25.33 29.04 16.34
C GLY A 84 -24.12 28.08 16.37
N ALA A 85 -23.94 27.24 15.35
CA ALA A 85 -22.93 26.19 15.31
C ALA A 85 -21.55 26.66 14.81
N VAL A 86 -21.33 27.97 14.69
CA VAL A 86 -20.11 28.55 14.10
C VAL A 86 -18.84 28.10 14.83
N LEU A 87 -18.81 28.18 16.17
CA LEU A 87 -17.65 27.78 16.95
C LEU A 87 -17.34 26.27 16.82
N PRO A 88 -18.31 25.34 16.99
CA PRO A 88 -18.10 23.92 16.70
C PRO A 88 -17.60 23.65 15.27
N VAL A 89 -18.13 24.34 14.26
CA VAL A 89 -17.71 24.19 12.86
C VAL A 89 -16.27 24.63 12.65
N LEU A 90 -15.87 25.76 13.24
CA LEU A 90 -14.48 26.24 13.17
C LEU A 90 -13.52 25.28 13.88
N LEU A 91 -13.87 24.80 15.07
CA LEU A 91 -13.07 23.80 15.80
C LEU A 91 -12.93 22.51 14.97
N PHE A 92 -14.01 22.04 14.35
CA PHE A 92 -13.98 20.90 13.46
C PHE A 92 -13.13 21.16 12.22
N ALA A 93 -13.23 22.34 11.59
CA ALA A 93 -12.43 22.69 10.43
C ALA A 93 -10.93 22.72 10.75
N VAL A 94 -10.55 23.28 11.89
CA VAL A 94 -9.15 23.27 12.38
C VAL A 94 -8.70 21.83 12.64
N PHE A 95 -9.50 21.03 13.34
CA PHE A 95 -9.21 19.62 13.58
C PHE A 95 -9.09 18.83 12.27
N ALA A 96 -10.00 19.06 11.33
CA ALA A 96 -9.98 18.41 10.03
C ALA A 96 -8.71 18.78 9.26
N LEU A 97 -8.34 20.07 9.22
CA LEU A 97 -7.15 20.54 8.52
C LEU A 97 -5.83 20.02 9.14
N VAL A 98 -5.74 20.00 10.47
CA VAL A 98 -4.51 19.64 11.20
C VAL A 98 -4.35 18.13 11.35
N VAL A 99 -5.46 17.40 11.53
CA VAL A 99 -5.44 15.97 11.88
C VAL A 99 -6.00 15.11 10.75
N LEU A 100 -7.25 15.36 10.31
CA LEU A 100 -7.91 14.46 9.36
C LEU A 100 -7.33 14.53 7.95
N VAL A 101 -7.02 15.73 7.44
CA VAL A 101 -6.46 15.93 6.09
C VAL A 101 -5.13 15.19 5.93
N PRO A 102 -4.12 15.35 6.83
CA PRO A 102 -2.90 14.57 6.73
C PRO A 102 -3.12 13.07 6.91
N LEU A 103 -3.93 12.68 7.90
CA LEU A 103 -4.13 11.28 8.26
C LEU A 103 -4.88 10.51 7.15
N LEU A 104 -6.05 11.02 6.75
CA LEU A 104 -6.88 10.42 5.70
C LEU A 104 -6.23 10.58 4.34
N GLY A 105 -5.64 11.74 4.04
CA GLY A 105 -4.91 11.96 2.80
C GLY A 105 -3.78 10.95 2.60
N TYR A 106 -2.98 10.72 3.65
CA TYR A 106 -1.96 9.66 3.63
C TYR A 106 -2.59 8.28 3.44
N ALA A 107 -3.63 7.93 4.20
CA ALA A 107 -4.27 6.63 4.13
C ALA A 107 -4.87 6.34 2.74
N PHE A 108 -5.60 7.31 2.17
CA PHE A 108 -6.24 7.21 0.86
C PHE A 108 -5.26 7.11 -0.30
N VAL A 109 -4.01 7.53 -0.11
CA VAL A 109 -2.95 7.36 -1.09
C VAL A 109 -2.17 6.06 -0.84
N ALA A 110 -1.78 5.79 0.40
CA ALA A 110 -0.96 4.64 0.76
C ALA A 110 -1.71 3.31 0.57
N LEU A 111 -2.99 3.25 0.92
CA LEU A 111 -3.78 2.02 0.86
C LEU A 111 -3.98 1.53 -0.58
N PRO A 112 -4.45 2.35 -1.56
CA PRO A 112 -4.53 1.91 -2.95
C PRO A 112 -3.16 1.55 -3.55
N LEU A 113 -2.11 2.29 -3.20
CA LEU A 113 -0.74 1.97 -3.63
C LEU A 113 -0.23 0.65 -3.04
N ALA A 114 -0.77 0.20 -1.90
CA ALA A 114 -0.47 -1.10 -1.33
C ALA A 114 -1.34 -2.22 -1.94
N SER A 115 -2.66 -1.98 -2.08
CA SER A 115 -3.66 -2.99 -2.43
C SER A 115 -3.75 -3.26 -3.94
N ILE A 116 -3.75 -2.22 -4.79
CA ILE A 116 -3.91 -2.36 -6.24
C ILE A 116 -2.74 -3.14 -6.84
N PRO A 117 -1.46 -2.85 -6.51
CA PRO A 117 -0.36 -3.65 -7.04
C PRO A 117 -0.42 -5.11 -6.60
N LEU A 118 -0.90 -5.39 -5.38
CA LEU A 118 -1.10 -6.76 -4.92
C LEU A 118 -2.19 -7.46 -5.72
N ALA A 119 -3.29 -6.77 -6.05
CA ALA A 119 -4.31 -7.27 -6.96
C ALA A 119 -3.71 -7.59 -8.34
N VAL A 120 -2.98 -6.66 -8.96
CA VAL A 120 -2.36 -6.89 -10.28
C VAL A 120 -1.33 -8.02 -10.27
N LEU A 121 -0.48 -8.09 -9.23
CA LEU A 121 0.49 -9.18 -9.07
C LEU A 121 -0.20 -10.53 -8.87
N SER A 122 -1.27 -10.58 -8.06
CA SER A 122 -2.03 -11.82 -7.84
C SER A 122 -2.71 -12.32 -9.13
N TRP A 123 -3.32 -11.45 -9.93
CA TRP A 123 -3.82 -11.80 -11.27
C TRP A 123 -2.70 -12.27 -12.20
N THR A 124 -1.52 -11.63 -12.13
CA THR A 124 -0.33 -12.10 -12.87
C THR A 124 0.05 -13.53 -12.47
N TYR A 125 -0.09 -13.89 -11.19
CA TYR A 125 0.17 -15.26 -10.71
C TYR A 125 -0.92 -16.24 -11.10
N VAL A 126 -2.19 -15.84 -11.20
CA VAL A 126 -3.26 -16.67 -11.78
C VAL A 126 -2.88 -17.06 -13.19
N VAL A 127 -2.58 -16.09 -14.06
CA VAL A 127 -2.20 -16.35 -15.46
C VAL A 127 -0.95 -17.22 -15.56
N ARG A 128 0.09 -16.91 -14.78
CA ARG A 128 1.32 -17.73 -14.77
C ARG A 128 1.08 -19.15 -14.25
N SER A 129 0.14 -19.34 -13.32
CA SER A 129 -0.14 -20.68 -12.75
C SER A 129 -0.82 -21.63 -13.75
N LEU A 130 -1.52 -21.09 -14.74
CA LEU A 130 -2.14 -21.85 -15.83
C LEU A 130 -1.15 -22.23 -16.94
N SER A 131 0.03 -21.60 -16.96
CA SER A 131 1.02 -21.83 -18.01
C SER A 131 1.98 -22.97 -17.62
N PRO A 132 2.15 -24.00 -18.49
CA PRO A 132 3.04 -25.13 -18.23
C PRO A 132 4.50 -24.73 -17.98
N ARG A 133 4.94 -23.60 -18.56
CA ARG A 133 6.30 -23.05 -18.42
C ARG A 133 6.68 -22.73 -16.98
N TYR A 134 5.70 -22.49 -16.12
CA TYR A 134 5.89 -22.11 -14.73
C TYR A 134 5.50 -23.22 -13.73
N ALA A 135 5.19 -24.41 -14.22
CA ALA A 135 4.71 -25.51 -13.38
C ALA A 135 5.75 -25.96 -12.34
N GLY A 136 7.03 -25.97 -12.71
CA GLY A 136 8.12 -26.46 -11.85
C GLY A 136 8.62 -25.49 -10.77
N GLU A 137 8.21 -24.22 -10.82
CA GLU A 137 8.76 -23.18 -9.93
C GLU A 137 7.68 -22.54 -9.06
N ARG A 138 8.08 -21.97 -7.91
CA ARG A 138 7.22 -21.09 -7.10
C ARG A 138 7.06 -19.73 -7.79
N LEU A 139 5.88 -19.13 -7.70
CA LEU A 139 5.52 -17.89 -8.41
C LEU A 139 5.65 -16.68 -7.51
N SER A 140 5.29 -16.88 -6.23
CA SER A 140 5.36 -15.87 -5.19
C SER A 140 6.13 -16.40 -3.99
N SER A 141 6.77 -15.47 -3.29
CA SER A 141 7.43 -15.70 -2.01
C SER A 141 6.90 -14.71 -0.98
N THR A 142 7.23 -14.98 0.29
CA THR A 142 6.94 -14.07 1.40
C THR A 142 8.25 -13.56 1.96
N GLY A 143 8.48 -12.26 1.84
CA GLY A 143 9.60 -11.56 2.46
C GLY A 143 9.22 -11.03 3.84
N TRP A 144 10.21 -10.66 4.64
CA TRP A 144 9.99 -10.07 5.96
C TRP A 144 10.71 -8.73 6.04
N SER A 145 10.02 -7.66 6.42
CA SER A 145 10.63 -6.33 6.56
C SER A 145 10.16 -5.62 7.81
N ARG A 146 11.08 -4.94 8.52
CA ARG A 146 10.75 -4.09 9.69
C ARG A 146 10.29 -2.67 9.32
N ASN A 147 10.43 -2.28 8.05
CA ASN A 147 10.17 -0.91 7.59
C ASN A 147 8.82 -0.79 6.85
N VAL A 148 7.90 -1.70 7.11
CA VAL A 148 6.61 -1.82 6.42
C VAL A 148 5.48 -1.63 7.42
N ILE A 149 4.41 -0.97 7.00
CA ILE A 149 3.18 -0.84 7.78
C ILE A 149 2.55 -2.22 7.92
N GLY A 150 2.16 -2.60 9.13
CA GLY A 150 1.43 -3.82 9.43
C GLY A 150 0.79 -3.71 10.81
N PRO A 151 0.02 -4.72 11.26
CA PRO A 151 -0.42 -4.80 12.65
C PRO A 151 0.79 -4.57 13.57
N PRO A 152 0.66 -3.88 14.71
CA PRO A 152 1.77 -3.62 15.62
C PRO A 152 2.39 -4.95 16.03
N SER A 153 3.47 -5.31 15.35
CA SER A 153 4.19 -6.56 15.54
C SER A 153 5.55 -6.23 16.08
N ILE A 154 5.95 -6.91 17.16
CA ILE A 154 7.28 -6.79 17.78
C ILE A 154 8.41 -7.22 16.79
N GLY A 155 8.05 -7.84 15.66
CA GLY A 155 8.94 -8.34 14.62
C GLY A 155 8.75 -7.69 13.24
N ALA A 156 9.46 -8.25 12.24
CA ALA A 156 9.29 -7.86 10.85
C ALA A 156 7.87 -8.21 10.36
N THR A 157 7.28 -7.37 9.52
CA THR A 157 6.00 -7.63 8.85
C THR A 157 6.23 -8.51 7.62
N ALA A 158 5.38 -9.52 7.44
CA ALA A 158 5.43 -10.39 6.27
C ALA A 158 4.86 -9.67 5.04
N LEU A 159 5.70 -9.45 4.02
CA LEU A 159 5.29 -9.03 2.69
C LEU A 159 5.04 -10.28 1.84
N SER A 160 3.78 -10.64 1.67
CA SER A 160 3.37 -11.73 0.78
C SER A 160 3.42 -11.29 -0.70
N LEU A 161 3.30 -12.26 -1.61
CA LEU A 161 3.17 -12.03 -3.05
C LEU A 161 4.39 -11.39 -3.74
N LEU A 162 5.59 -11.48 -3.14
CA LEU A 162 6.81 -11.04 -3.80
C LEU A 162 7.17 -11.96 -4.97
N PRO A 163 7.40 -11.42 -6.18
CA PRO A 163 7.66 -12.23 -7.36
C PRO A 163 8.98 -12.99 -7.23
N VAL A 164 8.96 -14.29 -7.55
CA VAL A 164 10.19 -15.10 -7.62
C VAL A 164 11.01 -14.72 -8.85
N ARG A 165 10.35 -14.59 -10.02
CA ARG A 165 10.96 -14.05 -11.24
C ARG A 165 10.69 -12.56 -11.38
N LEU A 166 11.75 -11.75 -11.28
CA LEU A 166 11.70 -10.30 -11.46
C LEU A 166 11.74 -9.93 -12.96
N THR A 167 10.56 -9.85 -13.57
CA THR A 167 10.35 -9.21 -14.88
C THR A 167 10.18 -7.69 -14.73
N PRO A 168 10.36 -6.88 -15.79
CA PRO A 168 10.09 -5.44 -15.73
C PRO A 168 8.68 -5.12 -15.22
N TRP A 169 7.68 -5.89 -15.67
CA TRP A 169 6.29 -5.80 -15.21
C TRP A 169 6.15 -6.02 -13.70
N THR A 170 6.59 -7.18 -13.20
CA THR A 170 6.48 -7.50 -11.77
C THR A 170 7.34 -6.59 -10.90
N ARG A 171 8.47 -6.09 -11.42
CA ARG A 171 9.32 -5.12 -10.73
C ARG A 171 8.59 -3.79 -10.55
N PHE A 172 7.98 -3.26 -11.60
CA PHE A 172 7.18 -2.02 -11.53
C PHE A 172 6.10 -2.11 -10.45
N TRP A 173 5.28 -3.16 -10.47
CA TRP A 173 4.20 -3.33 -9.49
C TRP A 173 4.72 -3.60 -8.08
N THR A 174 5.82 -4.33 -7.93
CA THR A 174 6.46 -4.52 -6.61
C THR A 174 6.98 -3.19 -6.07
N ASP A 175 7.55 -2.33 -6.92
CA ASP A 175 8.04 -1.02 -6.50
C ASP A 175 6.92 -0.09 -6.10
N LEU A 176 5.79 -0.11 -6.83
CA LEU A 176 4.59 0.63 -6.48
C LEU A 176 3.99 0.15 -5.14
N MET A 177 3.87 -1.17 -4.98
CA MET A 177 3.45 -1.82 -3.74
C MET A 177 4.30 -1.34 -2.56
N LEU A 178 5.62 -1.43 -2.69
CA LEU A 178 6.55 -1.03 -1.64
C LEU A 178 6.57 0.49 -1.39
N LEU A 179 5.99 1.32 -2.27
CA LEU A 179 5.75 2.73 -2.01
C LEU A 179 4.61 2.89 -1.00
N GLY A 180 3.47 2.21 -1.20
CA GLY A 180 2.34 2.25 -0.26
C GLY A 180 2.63 1.60 1.10
N TRP A 181 3.39 0.50 1.11
CA TRP A 181 3.71 -0.23 2.34
C TRP A 181 4.78 0.43 3.21
N ARG A 182 5.63 1.32 2.67
CA ARG A 182 6.71 1.97 3.43
C ARG A 182 6.33 3.41 3.77
N PRO A 183 6.21 3.77 5.05
CA PRO A 183 6.01 5.16 5.44
C PRO A 183 7.14 6.02 4.90
N SER A 184 6.78 7.10 4.22
CA SER A 184 7.77 8.06 3.71
C SER A 184 7.21 9.47 3.77
N ARG A 185 8.10 10.44 4.01
CA ARG A 185 7.74 11.86 4.00
C ARG A 185 7.17 12.29 2.64
N ALA A 186 7.71 11.75 1.55
CA ALA A 186 7.23 12.04 0.21
C ALA A 186 5.78 11.59 0.00
N LEU A 187 5.42 10.41 0.50
CA LEU A 187 4.04 9.90 0.43
C LEU A 187 3.09 10.70 1.33
N PHE A 188 3.56 11.11 2.51
CA PHE A 188 2.80 11.98 3.40
C PHE A 188 2.50 13.34 2.76
N VAL A 189 3.50 13.98 2.15
CA VAL A 189 3.33 15.25 1.42
C VAL A 189 2.40 15.07 0.21
N ALA A 190 2.51 13.96 -0.52
CA ALA A 190 1.61 13.66 -1.64
C ALA A 190 0.17 13.40 -1.17
N GLY A 191 -0.02 12.83 0.01
CA GLY A 191 -1.35 12.58 0.60
C GLY A 191 -2.08 13.86 1.01
N TYR A 192 -1.37 14.91 1.40
CA TYR A 192 -1.98 16.17 1.87
C TYR A 192 -2.97 16.81 0.87
N PRO A 193 -2.61 17.05 -0.42
CA PRO A 193 -3.56 17.60 -1.38
C PRO A 193 -4.75 16.66 -1.62
N TYR A 194 -4.56 15.33 -1.52
CA TYR A 194 -5.66 14.37 -1.66
C TYR A 194 -6.63 14.41 -0.47
N GLY A 195 -6.11 14.60 0.74
CA GLY A 195 -6.90 14.87 1.94
C GLY A 195 -7.74 16.13 1.75
N LEU A 196 -7.11 17.23 1.31
CA LEU A 196 -7.82 18.47 0.98
C LEU A 196 -8.89 18.26 -0.09
N ALA A 197 -8.61 17.49 -1.13
CA ALA A 197 -9.56 17.19 -2.20
C ALA A 197 -10.81 16.49 -1.66
N THR A 198 -10.64 15.59 -0.69
CA THR A 198 -11.77 14.88 -0.06
C THR A 198 -12.70 15.85 0.68
N PHE A 199 -12.15 16.80 1.45
CA PHE A 199 -12.94 17.80 2.17
C PHE A 199 -13.50 18.88 1.23
N ALA A 200 -12.75 19.28 0.20
CA ALA A 200 -13.23 20.18 -0.85
C ALA A 200 -14.40 19.54 -1.62
N ALA A 201 -14.36 18.23 -1.84
CA ALA A 201 -15.47 17.45 -2.36
C ALA A 201 -16.65 17.32 -1.39
N ALA A 202 -16.58 17.84 -0.16
CA ALA A 202 -17.77 18.06 0.67
C ALA A 202 -18.28 19.51 0.54
N GLY A 203 -17.42 20.46 0.16
CA GLY A 203 -17.76 21.88 0.01
C GLY A 203 -18.84 22.16 -1.05
N TRP A 204 -18.92 21.36 -2.11
CA TRP A 204 -19.98 21.50 -3.13
C TRP A 204 -21.38 21.25 -2.56
N LEU A 205 -21.52 20.41 -1.51
CA LEU A 205 -22.81 20.16 -0.86
C LEU A 205 -23.37 21.43 -0.21
N TYR A 206 -22.50 22.33 0.25
CA TYR A 206 -22.88 23.57 0.92
C TYR A 206 -23.03 24.76 -0.04
N THR A 207 -22.69 24.59 -1.31
CA THR A 207 -22.78 25.62 -2.37
C THR A 207 -23.45 25.05 -3.62
N PRO A 208 -24.71 24.59 -3.50
CA PRO A 208 -25.42 23.95 -4.60
C PRO A 208 -25.64 24.94 -5.76
N GLY A 209 -25.50 24.44 -7.00
CA GLY A 209 -25.67 25.21 -8.22
C GLY A 209 -24.53 25.01 -9.22
N PRO A 210 -24.75 25.31 -10.53
CA PRO A 210 -23.80 24.98 -11.59
C PRO A 210 -22.43 25.64 -11.40
N VAL A 211 -22.40 26.88 -10.89
CA VAL A 211 -21.16 27.61 -10.62
C VAL A 211 -20.39 27.00 -9.45
N GLY A 212 -21.07 26.66 -8.35
CA GLY A 212 -20.45 26.03 -7.19
C GLY A 212 -19.88 24.65 -7.54
N THR A 213 -20.65 23.83 -8.26
CA THR A 213 -20.19 22.53 -8.77
C THR A 213 -18.97 22.68 -9.68
N ALA A 214 -18.96 23.66 -10.58
CA ALA A 214 -17.82 23.90 -11.47
C ALA A 214 -16.56 24.32 -10.69
N VAL A 215 -16.68 25.27 -9.77
CA VAL A 215 -15.55 25.77 -8.97
C VAL A 215 -14.96 24.66 -8.09
N TRP A 216 -15.78 23.96 -7.32
CA TRP A 216 -15.31 22.85 -6.49
C TRP A 216 -14.79 21.68 -7.30
N GLY A 217 -15.40 21.39 -8.45
CA GLY A 217 -14.91 20.38 -9.40
C GLY A 217 -13.50 20.69 -9.89
N VAL A 218 -13.22 21.94 -10.27
CA VAL A 218 -11.89 22.40 -10.68
C VAL A 218 -10.89 22.33 -9.52
N VAL A 219 -11.27 22.76 -8.32
CA VAL A 219 -10.41 22.67 -7.13
C VAL A 219 -10.04 21.23 -6.80
N VAL A 220 -11.02 20.33 -6.76
CA VAL A 220 -10.80 18.89 -6.52
C VAL A 220 -9.91 18.31 -7.61
N ALA A 221 -10.19 18.60 -8.88
CA ALA A 221 -9.37 18.13 -9.99
C ALA A 221 -7.91 18.59 -9.89
N ALA A 222 -7.67 19.87 -9.57
CA ALA A 222 -6.33 20.42 -9.40
C ALA A 222 -5.57 19.73 -8.26
N LEU A 223 -6.24 19.49 -7.12
CA LEU A 223 -5.64 18.80 -5.97
C LEU A 223 -5.33 17.31 -6.27
N VAL A 224 -6.19 16.63 -7.02
CA VAL A 224 -5.95 15.26 -7.50
C VAL A 224 -4.75 15.23 -8.46
N VAL A 225 -4.67 16.17 -9.41
CA VAL A 225 -3.53 16.29 -10.33
C VAL A 225 -2.23 16.55 -9.56
N ALA A 226 -2.26 17.45 -8.57
CA ALA A 226 -1.11 17.72 -7.70
C ALA A 226 -0.67 16.45 -6.93
N THR A 227 -1.62 15.69 -6.40
CA THR A 227 -1.37 14.39 -5.73
C THR A 227 -0.63 13.44 -6.67
N VAL A 228 -1.16 13.26 -7.89
CA VAL A 228 -0.56 12.36 -8.90
C VAL A 228 0.84 12.81 -9.27
N ALA A 229 1.06 14.11 -9.51
CA ALA A 229 2.37 14.66 -9.84
C ALA A 229 3.41 14.40 -8.72
N LEU A 230 3.02 14.62 -7.46
CA LEU A 230 3.87 14.35 -6.30
C LEU A 230 4.17 12.86 -6.13
N LEU A 231 3.19 11.99 -6.38
CA LEU A 231 3.39 10.54 -6.37
C LEU A 231 4.34 10.07 -7.46
N VAL A 232 4.18 10.56 -8.69
CA VAL A 232 5.08 10.26 -9.81
C VAL A 232 6.51 10.71 -9.48
N ARG A 233 6.66 11.90 -8.89
CA ARG A 233 7.96 12.39 -8.42
C ARG A 233 8.57 11.48 -7.34
N ALA A 234 7.79 11.11 -6.33
CA ALA A 234 8.22 10.22 -5.25
C ALA A 234 8.65 8.84 -5.79
N PHE A 235 7.89 8.30 -6.75
CA PHE A 235 8.21 7.05 -7.42
C PHE A 235 9.52 7.16 -8.22
N ARG A 236 9.67 8.20 -9.04
CA ARG A 236 10.89 8.43 -9.85
C ARG A 236 12.13 8.59 -8.99
N GLN A 237 12.06 9.33 -7.89
CA GLN A 237 13.17 9.50 -6.95
C GLN A 237 13.62 8.15 -6.36
N ARG A 238 12.66 7.29 -6.02
CA ARG A 238 12.95 5.95 -5.49
C ARG A 238 13.60 5.03 -6.52
N VAL A 239 13.15 5.07 -7.76
CA VAL A 239 13.72 4.26 -8.84
C VAL A 239 15.12 4.73 -9.22
N SER A 240 15.32 6.06 -9.31
CA SER A 240 16.60 6.66 -9.73
C SER A 240 17.69 6.56 -8.65
N GLY A 241 17.32 6.54 -7.38
CA GLY A 241 18.26 6.40 -6.26
C GLY A 241 18.81 5.00 -6.04
N ARG A 242 18.51 4.02 -6.91
CA ARG A 242 19.07 2.68 -6.81
C ARG A 242 20.51 2.67 -7.33
N PRO A 243 21.50 2.20 -6.53
CA PRO A 243 22.80 1.88 -7.06
C PRO A 243 22.65 0.89 -8.22
N ALA A 244 23.34 1.14 -9.33
CA ALA A 244 23.42 0.16 -10.41
C ALA A 244 23.87 -1.19 -9.81
N PRO A 245 23.33 -2.33 -10.27
CA PRO A 245 23.83 -3.63 -9.86
C PRO A 245 25.34 -3.61 -10.12
N ARG A 246 26.16 -3.74 -9.06
CA ARG A 246 27.58 -4.03 -9.25
C ARG A 246 27.61 -5.26 -10.14
N ALA A 247 28.18 -5.12 -11.34
CA ALA A 247 28.52 -6.26 -12.15
C ALA A 247 29.22 -7.24 -11.21
N ALA A 248 28.66 -8.43 -11.06
CA ALA A 248 29.35 -9.49 -10.35
C ALA A 248 30.73 -9.55 -11.02
N ALA A 249 31.77 -9.23 -10.24
CA ALA A 249 33.14 -9.39 -10.70
C ALA A 249 33.24 -10.84 -11.16
N GLY A 250 33.40 -11.01 -12.47
CA GLY A 250 33.50 -12.31 -13.10
C GLY A 250 34.81 -12.99 -12.72
N SER A 251 34.76 -14.32 -12.86
CA SER A 251 35.81 -15.34 -12.76
C SER A 251 36.46 -15.52 -11.39
#